data_AF-A0A924JS55-F1
#
_entry.id   AF-A0A924JS55-F1
#
_cell.length_a   1.000
_cell.length_b   1.000
_cell.length_c   1.000
_cell.angle_alpha   90.00
_cell.angle_beta   90.00
_cell.angle_gamma   90.00
#
_symmetry.space_group_name_H-M   'P 1'
#
loop_
_entity.id
_entity.type
_entity.pdbx_description
1 polymer ?
#
loop_
_entity_poly.entity_id
_entity_poly.type
_entity_poly.pdbx_seq_one_letter_code
_entity_poly.pdbx_strand_id
1 'polypeptide(L)'
;MTDPFAAYHRAGRRMTLARVIPASMAALAVAAGLGYLAGATPAAPPTAVQDSSATAPAASADPDLATPPAAILPQPATEAPAPLSPPPVLAVTGTQQWSIDIDTTGYQAEIDDCLWVRMDLGVHAPVVGAHNYCGGDVILGMAIGDSVTLSGVGLDGAYTVVSSRDARAGDNAHVATDGLGGTVILQTCYWGTDGAERLVALAPR
;
A
#
# COMPACT_ATOMS: atom_id res chain seq x y z
N MET A 1 -14.58 -5.33 3.42
CA MET A 1 -13.58 -4.49 2.75
C MET A 1 -13.32 -5.07 1.38
N THR A 2 -13.49 -4.29 0.31
CA THR A 2 -13.20 -4.71 -1.06
C THR A 2 -11.68 -4.67 -1.28
N ASP A 3 -11.09 -5.74 -1.80
CA ASP A 3 -9.67 -5.79 -2.14
C ASP A 3 -9.37 -4.79 -3.28
N PRO A 4 -8.61 -3.70 -3.03
CA PRO A 4 -8.31 -2.69 -4.04
C PRO A 4 -7.44 -3.26 -5.18
N PHE A 5 -6.79 -4.40 -4.97
CA PHE A 5 -5.94 -5.07 -5.96
C PHE A 5 -6.65 -6.20 -6.72
N ALA A 6 -7.95 -6.41 -6.49
CA ALA A 6 -8.70 -7.49 -7.16
C ALA A 6 -8.71 -7.37 -8.70
N ALA A 7 -8.53 -6.16 -9.25
CA ALA A 7 -8.35 -5.93 -10.68
C ALA A 7 -6.93 -6.29 -11.13
N TYR A 8 -5.91 -5.94 -10.35
CA TYR A 8 -4.51 -6.26 -10.60
C TYR A 8 -4.26 -7.78 -10.57
N HIS A 9 -4.78 -8.48 -9.55
CA HIS A 9 -4.70 -9.94 -9.49
C HIS A 9 -5.37 -10.65 -10.67
N ARG A 10 -6.41 -10.04 -11.26
CA ARG A 10 -7.05 -10.54 -12.49
C ARG A 10 -6.21 -10.28 -13.74
N ALA A 11 -5.49 -9.16 -13.81
CA ALA A 11 -4.59 -8.84 -14.93
C ALA A 11 -3.31 -9.70 -14.91
N GLY A 12 -2.68 -9.87 -13.74
CA GLY A 12 -1.47 -10.68 -13.57
C GLY A 12 -1.67 -12.16 -13.93
N ARG A 13 -2.83 -12.75 -13.59
CA ARG A 13 -3.18 -14.13 -13.98
C ARG A 13 -3.38 -14.33 -15.48
N ARG A 14 -3.64 -13.26 -16.25
CA ARG A 14 -3.77 -13.34 -17.72
C ARG A 14 -2.43 -13.27 -18.43
N MET A 15 -1.39 -12.71 -17.81
CA MET A 15 -0.07 -12.58 -18.43
C MET A 15 0.79 -13.85 -18.36
N THR A 16 0.44 -14.84 -17.53
CA THR A 16 1.20 -16.10 -17.43
C THR A 16 0.92 -17.09 -18.57
N LEU A 17 -0.02 -16.79 -19.49
CA LEU A 17 -0.45 -17.71 -20.55
C LEU A 17 -0.18 -17.22 -21.98
N ALA A 18 0.43 -16.06 -22.17
CA ALA A 18 0.65 -15.50 -23.50
C ALA A 18 2.08 -14.98 -23.69
N ARG A 19 3.06 -15.88 -23.84
CA ARG A 19 4.33 -15.55 -24.52
C ARG A 19 5.05 -16.80 -25.04
N VAL A 20 4.54 -17.33 -26.14
CA VAL A 20 5.37 -17.92 -27.19
C VAL A 20 4.81 -17.42 -28.52
N ILE A 21 5.38 -16.35 -29.06
CA ILE A 21 5.23 -16.00 -30.48
C ILE A 21 6.64 -15.75 -31.01
N PRO A 22 7.15 -16.55 -31.95
CA PRO A 22 8.44 -16.32 -32.55
C PRO A 22 8.38 -15.10 -33.48
N ALA A 23 9.46 -14.32 -33.44
CA ALA A 23 9.72 -13.23 -34.37
C ALA A 23 9.81 -13.76 -35.80
N SER A 24 9.12 -13.10 -36.73
CA SER A 24 9.39 -13.24 -38.16
C SER A 24 8.93 -12.00 -38.93
N MET A 25 9.93 -11.32 -39.51
CA MET A 25 9.97 -10.74 -40.86
C MET A 25 9.17 -9.46 -41.20
N ALA A 26 9.97 -8.47 -41.61
CA ALA A 26 9.93 -7.73 -42.88
C ALA A 26 8.97 -6.54 -43.08
N ALA A 27 9.56 -5.34 -42.96
CA ALA A 27 9.82 -4.34 -44.03
C ALA A 27 8.72 -3.85 -45.00
N LEU A 28 8.75 -2.50 -45.16
CA LEU A 28 8.25 -1.63 -46.25
C LEU A 28 6.72 -1.45 -46.42
N ALA A 29 6.22 -0.21 -46.32
CA ALA A 29 6.22 0.80 -47.38
C ALA A 29 5.42 2.06 -47.00
N VAL A 30 5.80 3.17 -47.63
CA VAL A 30 5.25 4.53 -47.57
C VAL A 30 3.88 4.63 -48.25
N ALA A 31 2.93 5.39 -47.69
CA ALA A 31 1.99 6.22 -48.47
C ALA A 31 1.23 7.22 -47.58
N ALA A 32 1.21 8.47 -48.05
CA ALA A 32 0.41 9.58 -47.54
C ALA A 32 -1.10 9.35 -47.75
N GLY A 33 -1.92 9.88 -46.84
CA GLY A 33 -3.37 9.88 -46.96
C GLY A 33 -4.02 10.84 -45.96
N LEU A 34 -4.06 12.12 -46.30
CA LEU A 34 -4.97 13.11 -45.73
C LEU A 34 -6.41 12.76 -46.14
N GLY A 35 -7.32 12.59 -45.19
CA GLY A 35 -8.74 12.41 -45.53
C GLY A 35 -9.68 12.09 -44.39
N TYR A 36 -10.44 13.12 -44.01
CA TYR A 36 -11.84 13.09 -43.57
C TYR A 36 -12.24 12.81 -42.11
N LEU A 37 -12.99 13.81 -41.64
CA LEU A 37 -13.78 13.97 -40.42
C LEU A 37 -14.98 13.00 -40.35
N ALA A 38 -15.23 12.43 -39.17
CA ALA A 38 -16.54 12.15 -38.57
C ALA A 38 -16.26 11.68 -37.13
N GLY A 39 -16.68 12.38 -36.06
CA GLY A 39 -18.09 12.61 -35.74
C GLY A 39 -18.61 11.46 -34.88
N ALA A 40 -18.14 11.31 -33.65
CA ALA A 40 -18.71 10.39 -32.67
C ALA A 40 -19.08 11.16 -31.40
N THR A 41 -20.38 11.28 -31.19
CA THR A 41 -21.06 11.92 -30.05
C THR A 41 -20.80 11.19 -28.74
N PRO A 42 -20.75 11.92 -27.60
CA PRO A 42 -20.55 11.33 -26.28
C PRO A 42 -21.78 10.53 -25.82
N ALA A 43 -21.54 9.31 -25.33
CA ALA A 43 -22.55 8.50 -24.65
C ALA A 43 -22.78 9.06 -23.24
N ALA A 44 -24.05 9.29 -22.91
CA ALA A 44 -24.51 9.75 -21.60
C ALA A 44 -24.32 8.67 -20.52
N PRO A 45 -24.05 9.05 -19.25
CA PRO A 45 -23.91 8.10 -18.15
C PRO A 45 -25.28 7.55 -17.69
N PRO A 46 -25.36 6.28 -17.27
CA PRO A 46 -26.56 5.78 -16.61
C PRO A 46 -26.70 6.36 -15.21
N THR A 47 -27.92 6.82 -14.94
CA THR A 47 -28.48 7.33 -13.69
C THR A 47 -28.34 6.38 -12.51
N ALA A 48 -28.05 6.98 -11.35
CA ALA A 48 -28.09 6.38 -10.03
C ALA A 48 -29.47 5.75 -9.72
N VAL A 49 -29.45 4.57 -9.13
CA VAL A 49 -30.61 4.00 -8.42
C VAL A 49 -30.31 4.09 -6.93
N GLN A 50 -30.99 5.01 -6.27
CA GLN A 50 -31.15 5.02 -4.82
C GLN A 50 -32.28 4.05 -4.48
N ASP A 51 -32.03 3.08 -3.61
CA ASP A 51 -33.09 2.32 -2.97
C ASP A 51 -33.15 2.71 -1.50
N SER A 52 -34.21 3.44 -1.16
CA SER A 52 -34.65 3.72 0.22
C SER A 52 -35.82 2.80 0.52
N SER A 53 -35.71 1.98 1.57
CA SER A 53 -36.83 1.35 2.27
C SER A 53 -36.34 1.01 3.68
N ALA A 54 -36.68 1.79 4.71
CA ALA A 54 -37.94 1.87 5.45
C ALA A 54 -38.10 0.78 6.53
N THR A 55 -37.89 1.22 7.79
CA THR A 55 -38.74 1.04 8.98
C THR A 55 -39.05 -0.36 9.58
N ALA A 56 -38.46 -0.58 10.77
CA ALA A 56 -38.97 -1.10 12.08
C ALA A 56 -40.06 -2.20 12.16
N PRO A 57 -40.03 -3.07 13.21
CA PRO A 57 -40.60 -2.66 14.50
C PRO A 57 -39.84 -3.15 15.77
N ALA A 58 -40.18 -2.49 16.87
CA ALA A 58 -39.84 -2.82 18.25
C ALA A 58 -40.54 -4.11 18.73
N ALA A 59 -39.89 -4.85 19.63
CA ALA A 59 -40.54 -5.88 20.45
C ALA A 59 -39.89 -5.95 21.84
N SER A 60 -40.71 -5.54 22.82
CA SER A 60 -40.99 -6.15 24.12
C SER A 60 -39.87 -6.43 25.13
N ALA A 61 -40.08 -5.82 26.29
CA ALA A 61 -39.51 -6.17 27.59
C ALA A 61 -39.96 -7.54 28.09
N ASP A 62 -39.10 -8.19 28.88
CA ASP A 62 -39.52 -8.97 30.05
C ASP A 62 -38.43 -8.95 31.14
N PRO A 63 -38.79 -8.97 32.43
CA PRO A 63 -37.87 -8.77 33.55
C PRO A 63 -37.46 -10.08 34.27
N ASP A 64 -36.43 -9.92 35.11
CA ASP A 64 -36.20 -10.63 36.37
C ASP A 64 -35.75 -12.11 36.31
N LEU A 65 -34.43 -12.31 36.38
CA LEU A 65 -33.81 -13.54 36.88
C LEU A 65 -32.81 -13.17 37.98
N ALA A 66 -33.22 -13.47 39.21
CA ALA A 66 -32.43 -13.33 40.42
C ALA A 66 -31.04 -13.97 40.31
N THR A 67 -30.01 -13.18 40.63
CA THR A 67 -28.62 -13.61 40.70
C THR A 67 -28.33 -14.23 42.07
N PRO A 68 -27.82 -15.47 42.17
CA PRO A 68 -27.35 -16.01 43.44
C PRO A 68 -26.02 -15.35 43.87
N PRO A 69 -25.78 -15.15 45.17
CA PRO A 69 -24.52 -14.57 45.64
C PRO A 69 -23.34 -15.50 45.34
N ALA A 70 -22.33 -14.97 44.65
CA ALA A 70 -21.09 -15.66 44.35
C ALA A 70 -20.32 -15.95 45.65
N ALA A 71 -19.92 -17.20 45.83
CA ALA A 71 -18.99 -17.60 46.89
C ALA A 71 -17.62 -16.94 46.66
N ILE A 72 -17.14 -16.21 47.67
CA ILE A 72 -15.82 -15.57 47.65
C ILE A 72 -14.78 -16.67 47.92
N LEU A 73 -14.07 -17.09 46.88
CA LEU A 73 -12.85 -17.89 47.03
C LEU A 73 -11.67 -16.98 47.40
N PRO A 74 -10.74 -17.42 48.26
CA PRO A 74 -9.53 -16.64 48.57
C PRO A 74 -8.70 -16.46 47.29
N GLN A 75 -8.41 -15.21 46.94
CA GLN A 75 -7.54 -14.90 45.79
C GLN A 75 -6.09 -15.30 46.14
N PRO A 76 -5.39 -16.06 45.27
CA PRO A 76 -3.97 -16.33 45.45
C PRO A 76 -3.19 -15.01 45.37
N ALA A 77 -2.18 -14.88 46.22
CA ALA A 77 -1.34 -13.69 46.31
C ALA A 77 -0.74 -13.34 44.93
N THR A 78 -1.06 -12.14 44.44
CA THR A 78 -0.50 -11.57 43.22
C THR A 78 1.00 -11.39 43.39
N GLU A 79 1.78 -12.30 42.81
CA GLU A 79 3.21 -12.11 42.61
C GLU A 79 3.41 -10.95 41.63
N ALA A 80 4.20 -9.95 42.05
CA ALA A 80 4.44 -8.75 41.24
C ALA A 80 5.12 -9.14 39.92
N PRO A 81 4.63 -8.67 38.76
CA PRO A 81 5.23 -9.01 37.47
C PRO A 81 6.66 -8.49 37.43
N ALA A 82 7.60 -9.38 37.07
CA ALA A 82 8.99 -9.01 36.85
C ALA A 82 9.09 -7.87 35.83
N PRO A 83 10.05 -6.92 35.99
CA PRO A 83 10.21 -5.82 35.06
C PRO A 83 10.49 -6.37 33.65
N LEU A 84 9.61 -6.01 32.70
CA LEU A 84 9.78 -6.34 31.29
C LEU A 84 11.08 -5.70 30.80
N SER A 85 11.93 -6.50 30.14
CA SER A 85 13.11 -5.97 29.47
C SER A 85 12.68 -4.95 28.41
N PRO A 86 13.37 -3.80 28.29
CA PRO A 86 13.06 -2.83 27.25
C PRO A 86 13.22 -3.49 25.87
N PRO A 87 12.37 -3.13 24.88
CA PRO A 87 12.47 -3.69 23.54
C PRO A 87 13.86 -3.37 22.95
N PRO A 88 14.41 -4.27 22.12
CA PRO A 88 15.68 -4.03 21.45
C PRO A 88 15.57 -2.78 20.57
N VAL A 89 16.42 -1.79 20.81
CA VAL A 89 16.56 -0.62 19.93
C VAL A 89 17.42 -1.05 18.75
N LEU A 90 16.90 -0.96 17.53
CA LEU A 90 17.67 -1.25 16.32
C LEU A 90 18.86 -0.28 16.24
N ALA A 91 20.05 -0.82 15.94
CA ALA A 91 21.23 -0.01 15.77
C ALA A 91 21.04 0.93 14.57
N VAL A 92 21.30 2.23 14.77
CA VAL A 92 21.43 3.20 13.69
C VAL A 92 22.67 2.84 12.88
N THR A 93 22.48 2.60 11.59
CA THR A 93 23.53 2.19 10.65
C THR A 93 23.72 3.20 9.51
N GLY A 94 22.74 4.08 9.31
CA GLY A 94 22.71 5.11 8.29
C GLY A 94 23.03 6.51 8.80
N THR A 95 23.62 7.33 7.94
CA THR A 95 23.84 8.78 8.15
C THR A 95 23.57 9.59 6.87
N GLN A 96 23.02 8.94 5.84
CA GLN A 96 22.75 9.56 4.55
C GLN A 96 21.52 10.46 4.63
N GLN A 97 21.43 11.38 3.68
CA GLN A 97 20.29 12.27 3.50
C GLN A 97 19.68 12.03 2.12
N TRP A 98 18.37 11.88 2.10
CA TRP A 98 17.59 11.60 0.90
C TRP A 98 16.49 12.65 0.74
N SER A 99 16.10 12.94 -0.49
CA SER A 99 14.96 13.81 -0.80
C SER A 99 14.07 13.11 -1.80
N ILE A 100 12.76 13.10 -1.54
CA ILE A 100 11.75 12.51 -2.42
C ILE A 100 10.63 13.52 -2.57
N ASP A 101 10.35 13.89 -3.83
CA ASP A 101 9.19 14.70 -4.20
C ASP A 101 8.09 13.76 -4.69
N ILE A 102 6.94 13.78 -4.03
CA ILE A 102 5.82 12.87 -4.32
C ILE A 102 4.86 13.58 -5.27
N ASP A 103 4.78 13.06 -6.49
CA ASP A 103 4.06 13.69 -7.59
C ASP A 103 2.54 13.65 -7.40
N THR A 104 1.99 12.52 -6.94
CA THR A 104 0.54 12.31 -6.93
C THR A 104 0.08 11.27 -5.90
N THR A 105 -1.23 11.20 -5.70
CA THR A 105 -1.90 10.09 -5.05
C THR A 105 -2.52 9.20 -6.12
N GLY A 106 -2.36 7.88 -6.02
CA GLY A 106 -2.77 6.96 -7.07
C GLY A 106 -2.42 5.52 -6.74
N TYR A 107 -2.21 4.71 -7.78
CA TYR A 107 -1.83 3.30 -7.71
C TYR A 107 -0.93 2.94 -8.91
N GLN A 108 -1.10 1.73 -9.47
CA GLN A 108 -0.23 1.19 -10.51
C GLN A 108 -0.15 2.06 -11.78
N ALA A 109 -1.27 2.69 -12.18
CA ALA A 109 -1.30 3.46 -13.42
C ALA A 109 -0.34 4.65 -13.36
N GLU A 110 -0.36 5.40 -12.26
CA GLU A 110 0.53 6.54 -12.05
C GLU A 110 1.98 6.09 -11.84
N ILE A 111 2.22 4.94 -11.22
CA ILE A 111 3.57 4.36 -11.09
C ILE A 111 4.12 3.99 -12.47
N ASP A 112 3.29 3.42 -13.35
CA ASP A 112 3.67 3.08 -14.73
C ASP A 112 4.01 4.31 -15.58
N ASP A 113 3.53 5.49 -15.19
CA ASP A 113 3.91 6.79 -15.77
C ASP A 113 5.22 7.36 -15.19
N CYS A 114 6.00 6.54 -14.46
CA CYS A 114 7.25 6.93 -13.82
C CYS A 114 7.11 8.04 -12.76
N LEU A 115 5.99 8.07 -12.03
CA LEU A 115 5.77 9.02 -10.95
C LEU A 115 6.09 8.42 -9.57
N TRP A 116 6.40 9.28 -8.61
CA TRP A 116 6.34 8.96 -7.18
C TRP A 116 4.89 9.07 -6.70
N VAL A 117 4.35 7.95 -6.22
CA VAL A 117 2.92 7.82 -5.96
C VAL A 117 2.67 7.47 -4.50
N ARG A 118 1.87 8.29 -3.83
CA ARG A 118 1.24 7.94 -2.56
C ARG A 118 0.03 7.03 -2.82
N MET A 119 0.01 5.89 -2.14
CA MET A 119 -1.03 4.88 -2.18
C MET A 119 -1.62 4.68 -0.77
N ASP A 120 -2.90 4.98 -0.60
CA ASP A 120 -3.63 4.80 0.66
C ASP A 120 -4.27 3.40 0.73
N LEU A 121 -3.45 2.37 0.97
CA LEU A 121 -3.84 0.95 0.88
C LEU A 121 -4.70 0.42 2.03
N GLY A 122 -5.15 1.28 2.95
CA GLY A 122 -5.89 0.88 4.16
C GLY A 122 -5.06 0.12 5.18
N VAL A 123 -3.72 0.22 5.10
CA VAL A 123 -2.79 -0.26 6.13
C VAL A 123 -2.47 0.89 7.12
N HIS A 124 -1.62 0.62 8.11
CA HIS A 124 -1.38 1.55 9.21
C HIS A 124 -0.69 2.88 8.81
N ALA A 125 -0.08 2.94 7.62
CA ALA A 125 0.57 4.12 7.06
C ALA A 125 0.39 4.15 5.52
N PRO A 126 0.37 5.32 4.87
CA PRO A 126 0.42 5.40 3.41
C PRO A 126 1.71 4.78 2.88
N VAL A 127 1.59 4.09 1.73
CA VAL A 127 2.74 3.57 0.99
C VAL A 127 3.09 4.55 -0.12
N VAL A 128 4.35 4.94 -0.24
CA VAL A 128 4.87 5.81 -1.29
C VAL A 128 5.82 4.99 -2.14
N GLY A 129 5.54 4.87 -3.43
CA GLY A 129 6.32 4.02 -4.32
C GLY A 129 6.64 4.67 -5.65
N ALA A 130 7.73 4.20 -6.26
CA ALA A 130 8.11 4.47 -7.64
C ALA A 130 8.82 3.22 -8.19
N HIS A 131 8.74 3.01 -9.51
CA HIS A 131 9.57 2.01 -10.16
C HIS A 131 11.05 2.30 -9.91
N ASN A 132 11.86 1.25 -9.70
CA ASN A 132 13.30 1.41 -9.44
C ASN A 132 14.02 2.18 -10.56
N TYR A 133 13.67 1.95 -11.82
CA TYR A 133 14.23 2.66 -12.97
C TYR A 133 13.68 4.09 -13.17
N CYS A 134 12.66 4.49 -12.41
CA CYS A 134 12.11 5.85 -12.41
C CYS A 134 12.57 6.64 -11.16
N GLY A 135 13.71 6.26 -10.56
CA GLY A 135 14.27 6.91 -9.37
C GLY A 135 13.88 6.29 -8.04
N GLY A 136 13.02 5.26 -8.04
CA GLY A 136 12.69 4.50 -6.82
C GLY A 136 13.86 3.69 -6.27
N ASP A 137 14.95 3.52 -7.03
CA ASP A 137 16.13 2.75 -6.63
C ASP A 137 16.86 3.33 -5.41
N VAL A 138 16.68 4.61 -5.11
CA VAL A 138 17.21 5.25 -3.88
C VAL A 138 16.79 4.52 -2.61
N ILE A 139 15.60 3.92 -2.58
CA ILE A 139 15.08 3.16 -1.43
C ILE A 139 15.94 1.92 -1.15
N LEU A 140 16.55 1.34 -2.19
CA LEU A 140 17.43 0.17 -2.06
C LEU A 140 18.71 0.47 -1.25
N GLY A 141 19.14 1.73 -1.25
CA GLY A 141 20.33 2.19 -0.51
C GLY A 141 20.06 2.64 0.92
N MET A 142 18.79 2.76 1.33
CA MET A 142 18.43 3.34 2.64
C MET A 142 18.72 2.39 3.80
N ALA A 143 19.33 2.94 4.85
CA ALA A 143 19.66 2.26 6.10
C ALA A 143 18.94 2.90 7.30
N ILE A 144 18.77 2.13 8.38
CA ILE A 144 18.13 2.62 9.61
C ILE A 144 18.93 3.81 10.17
N GLY A 145 18.25 4.92 10.44
CA GLY A 145 18.81 6.18 10.90
C GLY A 145 19.16 7.20 9.81
N ASP A 146 19.09 6.83 8.52
CA ASP A 146 19.13 7.80 7.44
C ASP A 146 18.00 8.84 7.57
N SER A 147 18.26 10.07 7.13
CA SER A 147 17.27 11.14 7.10
C SER A 147 16.62 11.23 5.71
N VAL A 148 15.31 11.40 5.67
CA VAL A 148 14.53 11.51 4.43
C VAL A 148 13.67 12.77 4.51
N THR A 149 13.82 13.66 3.55
CA THR A 149 12.89 14.78 3.34
C THR A 149 11.87 14.36 2.30
N LEU A 150 10.59 14.44 2.67
CA LEU A 150 9.47 14.23 1.76
C LEU A 150 8.84 15.58 1.43
N SER A 151 8.36 15.73 0.20
CA SER A 151 7.49 16.81 -0.22
C SER A 151 6.29 16.29 -1.02
N GLY A 152 5.17 16.99 -0.98
CA GLY A 152 3.98 16.68 -1.78
C GLY A 152 2.92 15.84 -1.08
N VAL A 153 1.71 15.90 -1.65
CA VAL A 153 0.52 15.08 -1.29
C VAL A 153 0.22 14.95 0.21
N GLY A 154 0.54 15.99 0.98
CA GLY A 154 0.28 16.05 2.42
C GLY A 154 1.20 15.18 3.27
N LEU A 155 2.38 14.82 2.75
CA LEU A 155 3.44 14.10 3.47
C LEU A 155 4.71 14.94 3.64
N ASP A 156 4.63 16.26 3.46
CA ASP A 156 5.75 17.17 3.60
C ASP A 156 6.39 17.09 5.00
N GLY A 157 7.70 16.89 5.07
CA GLY A 157 8.40 16.86 6.34
C GLY A 157 9.77 16.21 6.32
N ALA A 158 10.41 16.23 7.49
CA ALA A 158 11.67 15.52 7.74
C ALA A 158 11.38 14.24 8.53
N TYR A 159 11.94 13.14 8.04
CA TYR A 159 11.73 11.80 8.56
C TYR A 159 13.07 11.10 8.80
N THR A 160 13.01 10.03 9.59
CA THR A 160 14.11 9.10 9.80
C THR A 160 13.67 7.70 9.42
N VAL A 161 14.56 6.93 8.78
CA VAL A 161 14.34 5.51 8.52
C VAL A 161 14.40 4.73 9.83
N VAL A 162 13.30 4.06 10.20
CA VAL A 162 13.19 3.35 11.48
C VAL A 162 13.14 1.84 11.34
N SER A 163 12.69 1.34 10.18
CA SER A 163 12.71 -0.09 9.88
C SER A 163 12.72 -0.33 8.37
N SER A 164 13.13 -1.52 7.97
CA SER A 164 13.06 -1.97 6.58
C SER A 164 12.80 -3.46 6.53
N ARG A 165 12.19 -3.94 5.45
CA ARG A 165 12.10 -5.37 5.15
C ARG A 165 11.97 -5.60 3.65
N ASP A 166 12.16 -6.84 3.25
CA ASP A 166 11.82 -7.28 1.90
C ASP A 166 10.41 -7.88 1.87
N ALA A 167 9.73 -7.69 0.74
CA ALA A 167 8.39 -8.19 0.46
C ALA A 167 8.32 -8.70 -0.99
N ARG A 168 7.14 -9.08 -1.46
CA ARG A 168 6.90 -9.41 -2.87
C ARG A 168 5.76 -8.60 -3.47
N ALA A 169 5.95 -8.20 -4.72
CA ALA A 169 4.92 -7.58 -5.53
C ALA A 169 3.68 -8.49 -5.60
N GLY A 170 2.53 -7.91 -5.25
CA GLY A 170 1.26 -8.62 -5.17
C GLY A 170 1.00 -9.36 -3.86
N ASP A 171 1.88 -9.27 -2.86
CA ASP A 171 1.54 -9.66 -1.49
C ASP A 171 0.38 -8.81 -0.96
N ASN A 172 -0.36 -9.36 -0.01
CA ASN A 172 -1.37 -8.58 0.70
C ASN A 172 -0.67 -7.46 1.49
N ALA A 173 -1.07 -6.20 1.25
CA ALA A 173 -0.42 -5.04 1.86
C ALA A 173 -0.41 -5.09 3.38
N HIS A 174 -1.46 -5.60 4.03
CA HIS A 174 -1.50 -5.72 5.49
C HIS A 174 -0.43 -6.69 5.99
N VAL A 175 -0.29 -7.85 5.35
CA VAL A 175 0.74 -8.86 5.69
C VAL A 175 2.15 -8.32 5.40
N ALA A 176 2.34 -7.69 4.24
CA ALA A 176 3.64 -7.13 3.86
C ALA A 176 4.08 -6.02 4.84
N THR A 177 3.14 -5.20 5.32
CA THR A 177 3.44 -4.06 6.20
C THR A 177 3.32 -4.37 7.69
N ASP A 178 2.85 -5.55 8.09
CA ASP A 178 2.67 -5.89 9.50
C ASP A 178 4.00 -5.84 10.27
N GLY A 179 3.99 -5.11 11.39
CA GLY A 179 5.16 -4.88 12.22
C GLY A 179 6.22 -3.91 11.67
N LEU A 180 6.08 -3.38 10.44
CA LEU A 180 6.86 -2.20 10.03
C LEU A 180 6.36 -1.02 10.87
N GLY A 181 7.21 -0.45 11.71
CA GLY A 181 6.88 0.76 12.45
C GLY A 181 7.10 1.99 11.59
N GLY A 182 6.27 3.03 11.69
CA GLY A 182 6.42 4.28 10.96
C GLY A 182 5.08 4.95 10.65
N THR A 183 5.14 6.13 10.06
CA THR A 183 3.97 6.89 9.59
C THR A 183 3.92 7.02 8.07
N VAL A 184 4.99 6.61 7.36
CA VAL A 184 5.05 6.49 5.89
C VAL A 184 5.89 5.26 5.57
N ILE A 185 5.52 4.50 4.53
CA ILE A 185 6.29 3.35 4.04
C ILE A 185 6.73 3.64 2.61
N LEU A 186 8.02 3.66 2.36
CA LEU A 186 8.58 3.72 1.01
C LEU A 186 8.65 2.31 0.41
N GLN A 187 8.33 2.18 -0.89
CA GLN A 187 8.37 0.90 -1.62
C GLN A 187 9.09 1.07 -2.96
N THR A 188 9.94 0.10 -3.30
CA THR A 188 10.45 -0.08 -4.67
C THR A 188 10.73 -1.56 -4.96
N CYS A 189 10.86 -1.91 -6.23
CA CYS A 189 11.29 -3.23 -6.65
C CYS A 189 12.82 -3.37 -6.61
N TYR A 190 13.32 -4.54 -6.24
CA TYR A 190 14.70 -4.91 -6.55
C TYR A 190 14.91 -5.01 -8.08
N TRP A 191 16.16 -4.90 -8.52
CA TRP A 191 16.51 -5.17 -9.91
C TRP A 191 16.32 -6.66 -10.22
N GLY A 192 15.43 -6.98 -11.15
CA GLY A 192 15.09 -8.36 -11.49
C GLY A 192 13.65 -8.50 -11.97
N THR A 193 13.21 -9.75 -12.14
CA THR A 193 11.85 -10.07 -12.61
C THR A 193 11.11 -11.02 -11.67
N ASP A 194 11.65 -11.29 -10.48
CA ASP A 194 11.06 -12.18 -9.48
C ASP A 194 9.99 -11.49 -8.60
N GLY A 195 9.84 -10.18 -8.78
CA GLY A 195 8.91 -9.35 -8.02
C GLY A 195 9.35 -9.12 -6.59
N ALA A 196 10.64 -9.27 -6.26
CA ALA A 196 11.15 -8.89 -4.95
C ALA A 196 11.06 -7.37 -4.77
N GLU A 197 10.57 -6.93 -3.62
CA GLU A 197 10.40 -5.53 -3.26
C GLU A 197 11.11 -5.21 -1.94
N ARG A 198 11.52 -3.95 -1.80
CA ARG A 198 12.03 -3.41 -0.55
C ARG A 198 11.03 -2.41 0.01
N LEU A 199 10.71 -2.57 1.29
CA LEU A 199 9.91 -1.65 2.08
C LEU A 199 10.79 -0.97 3.13
N VAL A 200 10.67 0.35 3.24
CA VAL A 200 11.40 1.16 4.22
C VAL A 200 10.39 2.05 4.94
N ALA A 201 10.26 1.89 6.25
CA ALA A 201 9.34 2.70 7.02
C ALA A 201 10.04 3.89 7.67
N LEU A 202 9.32 5.01 7.65
CA LEU A 202 9.78 6.33 8.06
C LEU A 202 8.97 6.81 9.27
N ALA A 203 9.64 7.42 10.24
CA ALA A 203 9.01 8.13 11.34
C ALA A 203 9.39 9.62 11.30
N PRO A 204 8.50 10.54 11.73
CA PRO A 204 8.84 11.96 11.81
C PRO A 204 10.05 12.18 12.72
N ARG A 205 10.91 13.13 12.35
CA ARG A 205 12.07 13.52 13.13
C ARG A 205 11.73 14.61 14.16
#